data_AF-A0A925ED75-F1
#
_entry.id   AF-A0A925ED75-F1
#
_cell.length_a   1.000
_cell.length_b   1.000
_cell.length_c   1.000
_cell.angle_alpha   90.00
_cell.angle_beta   90.00
_cell.angle_gamma   90.00
#
_symmetry.space_group_name_H-M   'P 1'
#
loop_
_entity.id
_entity.type
_entity.pdbx_description
1 polymer ?
#
loop_
_entity_poly.entity_id
_entity_poly.type
_entity_poly.pdbx_seq_one_letter_code
_entity_poly.pdbx_strand_id
1 'polypeptide(L)'
;MPQTTTPKQPLKVFLCHSSEDKVAVRALYKRLTQDGIDAWLDKEKLLPGQDWESEIREAVREADIVVVCLSKQFNQEGFQQQEVKWALDAAMKQPEDNIFIIPARLEECNTLQSLRKWHWVNLFEENGYQSLMKAFRTRADKINATLQMNQEQISKTTIERETVLEDAGENLSEDDQKKPLYRLHPSIIVALITVFGTIVAAIIGARGLGIGVTPSPTSIPATAVVYTETTTPTSVPTETATPNEPTAIPSTDTPVPTFTPLPVTLGQDWLAGCISTLWEIYPSTVSATDRGDGCWQEPLHTFSAENGDLDFLAERGKGPSEIYGLFVLLPESGTVTFTARLRELNNADLWMGVFTEPDINSPGLLMAILNGSVNSRAVVQKDPSTYETLQGSQGINQGNGFSISFRFNALSATSIVNPHVFVINSVSMPSTQKWLFLGYKGLNNRYRIDGTFLNFELK
;
A
#
# COMPACT_ATOMS: atom_id res chain seq x y z
N MET A 1 35.78 31.69 -31.69
CA MET A 1 34.35 31.39 -31.56
C MET A 1 34.01 31.37 -30.08
N PRO A 2 33.02 32.14 -29.60
CA PRO A 2 32.58 32.03 -28.22
C PRO A 2 31.96 30.64 -28.02
N GLN A 3 32.44 29.91 -27.02
CA GLN A 3 31.90 28.63 -26.58
C GLN A 3 30.46 28.88 -26.10
N THR A 4 29.45 28.40 -26.82
CA THR A 4 28.06 28.39 -26.35
C THR A 4 27.96 27.43 -25.16
N THR A 5 27.98 27.96 -23.95
CA THR A 5 27.63 27.23 -22.72
C THR A 5 26.14 26.90 -22.76
N THR A 6 25.80 25.64 -23.04
CA THR A 6 24.44 25.11 -22.89
C THR A 6 23.98 25.34 -21.44
N PRO A 7 22.78 25.91 -21.20
CA PRO A 7 22.29 26.13 -19.84
C PRO A 7 22.09 24.78 -19.14
N LYS A 8 22.82 24.57 -18.05
CA LYS A 8 22.70 23.38 -17.21
C LYS A 8 21.31 23.37 -16.54
N GLN A 9 20.59 22.27 -16.67
CA GLN A 9 19.26 22.08 -16.09
C GLN A 9 19.34 21.98 -14.55
N PRO A 10 18.32 22.45 -13.81
CA PRO A 10 18.26 22.27 -12.36
C PRO A 10 18.10 20.80 -12.00
N LEU A 11 18.66 20.36 -10.87
CA LEU A 11 18.50 18.99 -10.37
C LEU A 11 17.03 18.72 -10.03
N LYS A 12 16.43 17.72 -10.67
CA LYS A 12 15.04 17.30 -10.43
C LYS A 12 14.97 16.30 -9.30
N VAL A 13 14.20 16.63 -8.26
CA VAL A 13 14.06 15.78 -7.06
C VAL A 13 12.61 15.46 -6.80
N PHE A 14 12.24 14.19 -6.84
CA PHE A 14 10.89 13.74 -6.47
C PHE A 14 10.81 13.45 -4.96
N LEU A 15 9.81 14.01 -4.27
CA LEU A 15 9.56 13.78 -2.85
C LEU A 15 8.41 12.78 -2.65
N CYS A 16 8.75 11.51 -2.43
CA CYS A 16 7.78 10.50 -2.03
C CYS A 16 7.54 10.61 -0.53
N HIS A 17 6.27 10.70 -0.11
CA HIS A 17 5.95 10.94 1.30
C HIS A 17 4.56 10.46 1.65
N SER A 18 4.30 10.30 2.96
CA SER A 18 2.96 9.99 3.40
C SER A 18 2.03 11.18 3.40
N SER A 19 0.75 10.86 3.18
CA SER A 19 -0.34 11.80 3.33
C SER A 19 -0.33 12.50 4.71
N GLU A 20 0.22 11.83 5.72
CA GLU A 20 0.33 12.24 7.11
C GLU A 20 1.58 13.13 7.33
N ASP A 21 2.61 12.98 6.49
CA ASP A 21 3.88 13.73 6.55
C ASP A 21 3.83 15.07 5.81
N LYS A 22 2.69 15.44 5.22
CA LYS A 22 2.53 16.64 4.37
C LYS A 22 3.13 17.90 4.99
N VAL A 23 3.00 18.09 6.30
CA VAL A 23 3.53 19.29 6.97
C VAL A 23 5.06 19.33 6.92
N ALA A 24 5.71 18.22 7.30
CA ALA A 24 7.16 18.11 7.33
C ALA A 24 7.76 18.13 5.91
N VAL A 25 7.14 17.40 4.98
CA VAL A 25 7.61 17.32 3.59
C VAL A 25 7.42 18.64 2.85
N ARG A 26 6.35 19.39 3.13
CA ARG A 26 6.17 20.74 2.57
C ARG A 26 7.24 21.71 3.07
N ALA A 27 7.67 21.60 4.32
CA ALA A 27 8.79 22.39 4.83
C ALA A 27 10.11 22.03 4.11
N LEU A 28 10.36 20.73 3.91
CA LEU A 28 11.50 20.25 3.14
C LEU A 28 11.46 20.75 1.69
N TYR A 29 10.33 20.61 0.99
CA TYR A 29 10.10 21.09 -0.37
C TYR A 29 10.46 22.56 -0.53
N LYS A 30 9.95 23.42 0.38
CA LYS A 30 10.24 24.85 0.36
C LYS A 30 11.74 25.13 0.51
N ARG A 31 12.39 24.44 1.45
CA ARG A 31 13.83 24.60 1.71
C ARG A 31 14.67 24.15 0.51
N LEU A 32 14.35 23.00 -0.08
CA LEU A 32 15.01 22.50 -1.30
C LEU A 32 14.86 23.47 -2.48
N THR A 33 13.65 24.00 -2.68
CA THR A 33 13.38 24.97 -3.75
C THR A 33 14.15 26.27 -3.54
N GLN A 34 14.25 26.75 -2.29
CA GLN A 34 15.07 27.92 -1.92
C GLN A 34 16.55 27.70 -2.21
N ASP A 35 17.04 26.47 -2.05
CA ASP A 35 18.41 26.06 -2.33
C ASP A 35 18.66 25.72 -3.82
N GLY A 36 17.71 26.04 -4.71
CA GLY A 36 17.85 25.93 -6.16
C GLY A 36 17.66 24.52 -6.73
N ILE A 37 16.97 23.65 -6.00
CA ILE A 37 16.54 22.32 -6.44
C ILE A 37 15.16 22.41 -7.09
N ASP A 38 14.95 21.75 -8.23
CA ASP A 38 13.62 21.56 -8.80
C ASP A 38 12.94 20.38 -8.10
N ALA A 39 12.42 20.66 -6.90
CA ALA A 39 11.68 19.67 -6.13
C ALA A 39 10.28 19.48 -6.74
N TRP A 40 9.83 18.24 -6.77
CA TRP A 40 8.50 17.83 -7.19
C TRP A 40 7.73 17.28 -6.00
N LEU A 41 6.53 17.83 -5.76
CA LEU A 41 5.60 17.43 -4.72
C LEU A 41 4.18 17.45 -5.29
N ASP A 42 3.48 16.32 -5.19
CA ASP A 42 2.15 16.06 -5.76
C ASP A 42 1.15 17.22 -5.57
N LYS A 43 0.97 17.70 -4.34
CA LYS A 43 0.01 18.76 -4.00
C LYS A 43 0.37 20.15 -4.52
N GLU A 44 1.62 20.37 -4.92
CA GLU A 44 2.10 21.67 -5.42
C GLU A 44 2.21 21.66 -6.95
N LYS A 45 2.34 20.48 -7.58
CA LYS A 45 2.62 20.35 -9.03
C LYS A 45 1.47 19.72 -9.84
N LEU A 46 0.55 18.98 -9.23
CA LEU A 46 -0.63 18.44 -9.92
C LEU A 46 -1.72 19.51 -10.08
N LEU A 47 -2.16 19.72 -11.31
CA LEU A 47 -3.30 20.58 -11.65
C LEU A 47 -4.61 19.80 -11.53
N PRO A 48 -5.72 20.46 -11.15
CA PRO A 48 -7.05 19.86 -11.20
C PRO A 48 -7.39 19.34 -12.60
N GLY A 49 -7.78 18.07 -12.70
CA GLY A 49 -8.15 17.42 -13.96
C GLY A 49 -7.02 16.64 -14.65
N GLN A 50 -5.78 16.69 -14.13
CA GLN A 50 -4.72 15.79 -14.60
C GLN A 50 -4.92 14.37 -14.05
N ASP A 51 -4.52 13.38 -14.84
CA ASP A 51 -4.38 12.00 -14.35
C ASP A 51 -3.19 11.93 -13.39
N TRP A 52 -3.51 11.94 -12.10
CA TRP A 52 -2.53 11.92 -11.01
C TRP A 52 -1.53 10.75 -11.12
N GLU A 53 -1.96 9.57 -11.57
CA GLU A 53 -1.10 8.39 -11.64
C GLU A 53 -0.10 8.51 -12.78
N SER A 54 -0.56 8.97 -13.95
CA SER A 54 0.31 9.21 -15.11
C SER A 54 1.37 10.29 -14.80
N GLU A 55 0.95 11.40 -14.21
CA GLU A 55 1.84 12.52 -13.86
C GLU A 55 2.88 12.14 -12.81
N ILE A 56 2.50 11.36 -11.79
CA ILE A 56 3.46 10.87 -10.79
C ILE A 56 4.46 9.90 -11.43
N ARG A 57 3.99 8.96 -12.27
CA ARG A 57 4.87 8.01 -12.95
C ARG A 57 5.85 8.73 -13.87
N GLU A 58 5.39 9.76 -14.57
CA GLU A 58 6.22 10.64 -15.38
C GLU A 58 7.22 11.41 -14.52
N ALA A 59 6.78 12.02 -13.43
CA ALA A 59 7.64 12.76 -12.50
C ALA A 59 8.73 11.87 -11.88
N VAL A 60 8.41 10.63 -11.49
CA VAL A 60 9.39 9.65 -11.00
C VAL A 60 10.38 9.26 -12.10
N ARG A 61 9.91 9.09 -13.34
CA ARG A 61 10.77 8.76 -14.49
C ARG A 61 11.71 9.90 -14.86
N GLU A 62 11.26 11.14 -14.75
CA GLU A 62 12.05 12.34 -15.04
C GLU A 62 12.96 12.79 -13.90
N ALA A 63 12.75 12.27 -12.69
CA ALA A 63 13.55 12.66 -11.53
C ALA A 63 15.00 12.21 -11.68
N ASP A 64 15.93 13.06 -11.24
CA ASP A 64 17.34 12.69 -11.10
C ASP A 64 17.60 11.93 -9.80
N ILE A 65 16.79 12.24 -8.78
CA ILE A 65 16.77 11.64 -7.45
C ILE A 65 15.33 11.53 -6.94
N VAL A 66 15.01 10.40 -6.32
CA VAL A 66 13.81 10.18 -5.51
C VAL A 66 14.20 10.15 -4.04
N VAL A 67 13.64 11.08 -3.26
CA VAL A 67 13.73 11.07 -1.80
C VAL A 67 12.49 10.39 -1.24
N VAL A 68 12.69 9.32 -0.49
CA VAL A 68 11.60 8.59 0.19
C VAL A 68 11.56 9.05 1.63
N CYS A 69 10.60 9.91 1.96
CA CYS A 69 10.43 10.49 3.29
C CYS A 69 9.78 9.48 4.24
N LEU A 70 10.53 9.01 5.24
CA LEU A 70 10.11 7.98 6.18
C LEU A 70 9.70 8.59 7.52
N SER A 71 8.52 8.23 8.01
CA SER A 71 8.04 8.45 9.38
C SER A 71 7.47 7.15 9.96
N LYS A 72 7.02 7.16 11.22
CA LYS A 72 6.30 6.02 11.79
C LYS A 72 5.00 5.75 11.03
N GLN A 73 4.34 6.80 10.52
CA GLN A 73 3.11 6.72 9.72
C GLN A 73 3.39 6.23 8.31
N PHE A 74 4.50 6.63 7.68
CA PHE A 74 4.93 6.09 6.39
C PHE A 74 5.16 4.56 6.43
N ASN A 75 5.59 4.05 7.59
CA ASN A 75 5.79 2.63 7.82
C ASN A 75 4.51 1.87 8.22
N GLN A 76 3.37 2.55 8.37
CA GLN A 76 2.07 1.91 8.53
C GLN A 76 1.52 1.55 7.16
N GLU A 77 1.27 0.27 6.93
CA GLU A 77 0.88 -0.25 5.63
C GLU A 77 -0.46 0.34 5.16
N GLY A 78 -0.50 0.91 3.94
CA GLY A 78 -1.78 1.18 3.31
C GLY A 78 -1.83 2.19 2.16
N PHE A 79 -0.90 3.14 2.00
CA PHE A 79 -1.18 4.22 1.03
C PHE A 79 -0.02 4.83 0.23
N GLN A 80 1.23 4.36 0.33
CA GLN A 80 2.33 4.87 -0.54
C GLN A 80 3.21 3.79 -1.16
N GLN A 81 2.79 2.52 -1.14
CA GLN A 81 3.59 1.47 -1.77
C GLN A 81 3.68 1.61 -3.29
N GLN A 82 2.69 2.21 -3.97
CA GLN A 82 2.72 2.35 -5.43
C GLN A 82 3.81 3.32 -5.89
N GLU A 83 3.92 4.51 -5.27
CA GLU A 83 4.99 5.48 -5.58
C GLU A 83 6.37 4.93 -5.23
N VAL A 84 6.48 4.30 -4.06
CA VAL A 84 7.73 3.64 -3.64
C VAL A 84 8.07 2.49 -4.59
N LYS A 85 7.08 1.71 -5.05
CA LYS A 85 7.27 0.65 -6.05
C LYS A 85 7.74 1.22 -7.38
N TRP A 86 7.13 2.29 -7.90
CA TRP A 86 7.60 2.94 -9.13
C TRP A 86 9.02 3.49 -8.97
N ALA A 87 9.34 4.09 -7.81
CA ALA A 87 10.68 4.55 -7.50
C ALA A 87 11.67 3.37 -7.46
N LEU A 88 11.31 2.26 -6.82
CA LEU A 88 12.12 1.04 -6.75
C LEU A 88 12.33 0.42 -8.15
N ASP A 89 11.28 0.33 -8.96
CA ASP A 89 11.33 -0.18 -10.33
C ASP A 89 12.20 0.71 -11.22
N ALA A 90 12.10 2.04 -11.08
CA ALA A 90 12.97 2.99 -11.75
C ALA A 90 14.43 2.83 -11.28
N ALA A 91 14.65 2.62 -9.97
CA ALA A 91 15.99 2.43 -9.41
C ALA A 91 16.65 1.13 -9.89
N MET A 92 15.89 0.06 -10.10
CA MET A 92 16.41 -1.20 -10.66
C MET A 92 16.89 -1.06 -12.11
N LYS A 93 16.41 -0.04 -12.83
CA LYS A 93 16.84 0.28 -14.20
C LYS A 93 18.05 1.23 -14.24
N GLN A 94 18.45 1.79 -13.09
CA GLN A 94 19.61 2.66 -12.99
C GLN A 94 20.90 1.83 -12.79
N PRO A 95 22.04 2.29 -13.31
CA PRO A 95 23.36 1.74 -12.96
C PRO A 95 23.58 1.71 -11.44
N GLU A 96 24.21 0.66 -10.92
CA GLU A 96 24.41 0.44 -9.47
C GLU A 96 25.16 1.58 -8.76
N ASP A 97 25.96 2.35 -9.51
CA ASP A 97 26.77 3.46 -9.01
C ASP A 97 26.04 4.83 -8.98
N ASN A 98 24.71 4.84 -9.12
CA ASN A 98 23.91 6.06 -9.15
C ASN A 98 23.13 6.29 -7.85
N ILE A 99 23.30 7.47 -7.25
CA ILE A 99 22.44 7.95 -6.17
C ILE A 99 21.10 8.35 -6.79
N PHE A 100 20.18 7.40 -6.88
CA PHE A 100 18.83 7.63 -7.39
C PHE A 100 17.77 7.58 -6.28
N ILE A 101 17.87 6.65 -5.32
CA ILE A 101 16.98 6.61 -4.15
C ILE A 101 17.72 7.06 -2.90
N ILE A 102 17.10 7.96 -2.13
CA ILE A 102 17.56 8.38 -0.80
C ILE A 102 16.43 8.19 0.22
N PRO A 103 16.52 7.19 1.12
CA PRO A 103 15.64 7.11 2.28
C PRO A 103 15.94 8.26 3.25
N ALA A 104 14.94 9.09 3.55
CA ALA A 104 15.09 10.26 4.42
C ALA A 104 14.12 10.20 5.60
N ARG A 105 14.63 9.91 6.79
CA ARG A 105 13.82 9.79 8.00
C ARG A 105 13.48 11.16 8.56
N LEU A 106 12.18 11.47 8.63
CA LEU A 106 11.64 12.70 9.21
C LEU A 106 11.61 12.65 10.74
N GLU A 107 11.58 11.44 11.31
CA GLU A 107 11.63 11.16 12.73
C GLU A 107 12.29 9.79 13.00
N GLU A 108 12.47 9.43 14.27
CA GLU A 108 12.96 8.10 14.62
C GLU A 108 11.94 7.01 14.28
N CYS A 109 12.13 6.33 13.15
CA CYS A 109 11.31 5.20 12.69
C CYS A 109 12.15 4.04 12.16
N ASN A 110 11.58 2.84 12.05
CA ASN A 110 12.24 1.73 11.35
C ASN A 110 12.32 2.03 9.84
N THR A 111 13.25 1.40 9.13
CA THR A 111 13.34 1.48 7.67
C THR A 111 12.58 0.32 7.02
N LEU A 112 11.95 0.58 5.87
CA LEU A 112 11.28 -0.46 5.08
C LEU A 112 12.29 -1.51 4.62
N GLN A 113 11.89 -2.79 4.63
CA GLN A 113 12.76 -3.89 4.20
C GLN A 113 13.26 -3.71 2.75
N SER A 114 12.40 -3.21 1.87
CA SER A 114 12.72 -2.92 0.46
C SER A 114 13.78 -1.85 0.27
N LEU A 115 13.97 -0.96 1.26
CA LEU A 115 14.93 0.14 1.21
C LEU A 115 16.25 -0.16 1.92
N ARG A 116 16.41 -1.35 2.52
CA ARG A 116 17.60 -1.71 3.33
C ARG A 116 18.93 -1.64 2.58
N LYS A 117 18.92 -1.77 1.26
CA LYS A 117 20.16 -1.71 0.45
C LYS A 117 20.71 -0.29 0.29
N TRP A 118 19.91 0.75 0.57
CA TRP A 118 20.34 2.13 0.50
C TRP A 118 20.57 2.71 1.91
N HIS A 119 21.65 3.49 2.05
CA HIS A 119 21.91 4.25 3.27
C HIS A 119 20.88 5.38 3.42
N TRP A 120 20.41 5.63 4.65
CA TRP A 120 19.43 6.67 4.94
C TRP A 120 20.08 7.97 5.45
N VAL A 121 19.29 9.05 5.47
CA VAL A 121 19.61 10.29 6.18
C VAL A 121 18.56 10.56 7.25
N ASN A 122 18.98 11.03 8.42
CA ASN A 122 18.06 11.45 9.49
C ASN A 122 17.86 12.97 9.40
N LEU A 123 16.72 13.44 8.90
CA LEU A 123 16.45 14.87 8.70
C LEU A 123 16.10 15.61 10.00
N PHE A 124 15.81 14.87 11.08
CA PHE A 124 15.60 15.42 12.42
C PHE A 124 16.89 15.70 13.18
N GLU A 125 18.05 15.32 12.64
CA GLU A 125 19.37 15.64 13.21
C GLU A 125 19.90 16.97 12.64
N GLU A 126 20.73 17.67 13.43
CA GLU A 126 21.27 19.00 13.10
C GLU A 126 22.01 19.04 11.74
N ASN A 127 22.73 17.97 11.41
CA ASN A 127 23.49 17.83 10.16
C ASN A 127 22.76 17.02 9.07
N GLY A 128 21.51 16.60 9.32
CA GLY A 128 20.74 15.76 8.41
C GLY A 128 20.53 16.40 7.03
N TYR A 129 20.07 17.65 7.01
CA TYR A 129 19.85 18.37 5.76
C TYR A 129 21.14 18.61 4.97
N GLN A 130 22.25 18.92 5.64
CA GLN A 130 23.55 19.10 4.97
C GLN A 130 24.03 17.81 4.33
N SER A 131 23.76 16.66 4.97
CA SER A 131 24.08 15.34 4.43
C SER A 131 23.24 15.01 3.19
N LEU A 132 21.95 15.38 3.19
CA LEU A 132 21.08 15.27 2.02
C LEU A 132 21.61 16.13 0.85
N MET A 133 21.96 17.40 1.11
CA MET A 133 22.50 18.30 0.10
C MET A 133 23.85 17.83 -0.46
N LYS A 134 24.69 17.18 0.35
CA LYS A 134 25.92 16.55 -0.13
C LYS A 134 25.63 15.44 -1.15
N ALA A 135 24.63 14.60 -0.91
CA ALA A 135 24.22 13.57 -1.86
C ALA A 135 23.70 14.19 -3.18
N PHE A 136 22.93 15.27 -3.10
CA PHE A 136 22.42 16.00 -4.26
C PHE A 136 23.56 16.59 -5.11
N ARG A 137 24.55 17.22 -4.48
CA ARG A 137 25.74 17.77 -5.16
C ARG A 137 26.49 16.67 -5.93
N THR A 138 26.77 15.55 -5.27
CA THR A 138 27.46 14.41 -5.90
C THR A 138 26.71 13.90 -7.13
N ARG A 139 25.38 13.80 -7.06
CA ARG A 139 24.56 13.38 -8.21
C ARG A 139 24.56 14.43 -9.31
N ALA A 140 24.35 15.70 -8.97
CA ALA A 140 24.30 16.81 -9.91
C ALA A 140 25.60 16.95 -10.71
N ASP A 141 26.76 16.83 -10.05
CA ASP A 141 28.07 16.86 -10.70
C ASP A 141 28.22 15.72 -11.72
N LYS A 142 27.72 14.52 -11.38
CA LYS A 142 27.77 13.34 -12.26
C LYS A 142 26.89 13.46 -13.50
N ILE A 143 25.74 14.14 -13.40
CA ILE A 143 24.80 14.33 -14.53
C ILE A 143 24.90 15.72 -15.18
N ASN A 144 25.87 16.54 -14.75
CA ASN A 144 26.07 17.91 -15.19
C ASN A 144 24.83 18.82 -14.99
N ALA A 145 24.06 18.59 -13.92
CA ALA A 145 22.96 19.45 -13.48
C ALA A 145 23.48 20.57 -12.57
N THR A 146 22.67 21.61 -12.38
CA THR A 146 22.98 22.72 -11.48
C THR A 146 22.09 22.64 -10.24
N LEU A 147 22.67 22.84 -9.07
CA LEU A 147 21.93 23.31 -7.91
C LEU A 147 22.09 24.84 -7.96
N GLN A 148 21.05 25.58 -8.35
CA GLN A 148 21.21 27.03 -8.55
C GLN A 148 21.47 27.72 -7.21
N MET A 149 22.74 27.81 -6.81
CA MET A 149 23.17 28.81 -5.85
C MET A 149 23.46 30.09 -6.65
N ASN A 150 22.65 31.12 -6.46
CA ASN A 150 23.03 32.47 -6.89
C ASN A 150 24.38 32.80 -6.24
N GLN A 151 25.43 32.95 -7.05
CA GLN A 151 26.79 33.24 -6.61
C GLN A 151 26.91 34.57 -5.83
N GLU A 152 25.88 35.43 -5.85
CA GLU A 152 25.81 36.65 -5.04
C GLU A 152 25.49 36.41 -3.54
N GLN A 153 24.95 35.26 -3.16
CA GLN A 153 24.55 35.00 -1.75
C GLN A 153 25.64 34.30 -0.93
N ILE A 154 26.51 33.50 -1.57
CA ILE A 154 27.65 32.86 -0.88
C ILE A 154 28.69 33.93 -0.50
N SER A 155 28.91 34.92 -1.35
CA SER A 155 29.79 36.06 -1.03
C SER A 155 29.27 36.92 0.12
N LYS A 156 27.94 36.99 0.37
CA LYS A 156 27.40 37.72 1.53
C LYS A 156 27.52 36.93 2.83
N THR A 157 27.27 35.62 2.81
CA THR A 157 27.34 34.78 4.02
C THR A 157 28.77 34.45 4.45
N THR A 158 29.74 34.40 3.52
CA THR A 158 31.15 34.19 3.88
C THR A 158 31.81 35.49 4.36
N ILE A 159 31.46 36.65 3.81
CA ILE A 159 31.97 37.94 4.29
C ILE A 159 31.45 38.26 5.69
N GLU A 160 30.18 37.94 6.03
CA GLU A 160 29.65 38.17 7.38
C GLU A 160 30.21 37.21 8.46
N ARG A 161 30.83 36.08 8.10
CA ARG A 161 31.46 35.18 9.07
C ARG A 161 32.95 35.47 9.30
N GLU A 162 33.65 36.04 8.33
CA GLU A 162 35.03 36.50 8.52
C GLU A 162 35.12 37.88 9.19
N THR A 163 34.11 38.75 9.05
CA THR A 163 34.11 40.08 9.71
C THR A 163 33.75 40.05 11.20
N VAL A 164 33.34 38.90 11.76
CA VAL A 164 32.93 38.80 13.19
C VAL A 164 34.08 38.34 14.11
N LEU A 165 35.26 38.03 13.56
CA LEU A 165 36.42 37.59 14.35
C LEU A 165 37.55 38.63 14.46
N GLU A 166 37.47 39.78 13.79
CA GLU A 166 38.52 40.82 13.86
C GLU A 166 38.14 42.10 14.63
N ASP A 167 36.88 42.32 15.01
CA ASP A 167 36.47 43.54 15.72
C ASP A 167 36.11 43.28 17.19
N ALA A 168 37.06 42.67 17.91
CA ALA A 168 37.10 42.66 19.37
C ALA A 168 38.13 43.69 19.83
N GLY A 169 37.76 44.97 19.77
CA GLY A 169 38.60 46.08 20.16
C GLY A 169 37.81 47.29 20.66
N GLU A 170 37.67 47.38 21.98
CA GLU A 170 37.61 48.63 22.76
C GLU A 170 36.32 49.50 22.80
N ASN A 171 35.85 49.61 24.05
CA ASN A 171 35.45 50.84 24.78
C ASN A 171 33.97 51.07 25.15
N LEU A 172 33.86 51.46 26.42
CA LEU A 172 32.70 51.68 27.28
C LEU A 172 31.89 52.95 26.91
N SER A 173 30.57 52.93 27.10
CA SER A 173 29.85 53.82 28.04
C SER A 173 28.31 53.69 27.95
N GLU A 174 27.68 53.96 29.09
CA GLU A 174 26.25 54.02 29.43
C GLU A 174 25.32 54.69 28.39
N ASP A 175 24.10 54.18 28.22
CA ASP A 175 22.89 54.83 28.79
C ASP A 175 21.64 53.94 28.61
N ASP A 176 20.71 54.10 29.53
CA ASP A 176 19.60 53.25 29.88
C ASP A 176 18.27 53.64 29.19
N GLN A 177 17.33 52.70 29.14
CA GLN A 177 15.86 52.90 29.12
C GLN A 177 15.08 53.39 27.86
N LYS A 178 14.28 52.48 27.27
CA LYS A 178 12.81 52.34 27.55
C LYS A 178 12.12 51.16 26.80
N LYS A 179 11.25 50.47 27.57
CA LYS A 179 10.51 49.18 27.43
C LYS A 179 9.23 49.24 26.54
N PRO A 180 8.38 48.16 26.39
CA PRO A 180 8.50 46.74 26.80
C PRO A 180 8.17 45.68 25.71
N LEU A 181 8.72 44.48 25.87
CA LEU A 181 8.14 43.21 25.37
C LEU A 181 7.25 42.59 26.46
N TYR A 182 6.17 41.93 26.04
CA TYR A 182 5.10 41.34 26.89
C TYR A 182 5.64 40.52 28.09
N ARG A 183 5.19 40.89 29.30
CA ARG A 183 5.39 40.11 30.54
C ARG A 183 4.29 39.03 30.64
N LEU A 184 4.67 37.75 30.72
CA LEU A 184 3.77 36.73 31.27
C LEU A 184 3.67 36.91 32.80
N HIS A 185 2.44 36.88 33.31
CA HIS A 185 2.12 37.13 34.72
C HIS A 185 2.45 35.89 35.58
N PRO A 186 3.05 36.05 36.79
CA PRO A 186 3.48 34.94 37.64
C PRO A 186 2.35 34.07 38.22
N SER A 187 1.08 34.37 37.92
CA SER A 187 -0.06 33.50 38.27
C SER A 187 -0.15 32.23 37.41
N ILE A 188 0.41 32.24 36.20
CA ILE A 188 0.25 31.14 35.23
C ILE A 188 1.24 29.99 35.50
N ILE A 189 2.37 30.28 36.15
CA ILE A 189 3.39 29.29 36.52
C ILE A 189 2.98 28.48 37.78
N VAL A 190 2.10 29.02 38.63
CA VAL A 190 1.67 28.36 39.87
C VAL A 190 0.54 27.34 39.65
N ALA A 191 -0.21 27.43 38.54
CA ALA A 191 -1.30 26.50 38.24
C ALA A 191 -0.84 25.15 37.66
N LEU A 192 0.37 25.06 37.09
CA LEU A 192 0.88 23.83 36.47
C LEU A 192 1.60 22.88 37.45
N ILE A 193 2.02 23.36 38.62
CA ILE A 193 2.73 22.54 39.62
C ILE A 193 1.76 21.90 40.63
N THR A 194 0.56 22.45 40.82
CA THR A 194 -0.43 21.92 41.77
C THR A 194 -1.28 20.77 41.22
N VAL A 195 -1.53 20.70 39.90
CA VAL A 195 -2.28 19.59 39.27
C VAL A 195 -1.42 18.32 39.17
N PHE A 196 -0.10 18.45 39.04
CA PHE A 196 0.82 17.31 38.96
C PHE A 196 1.03 16.63 40.33
N GLY A 197 0.89 17.36 41.44
CA GLY A 197 1.01 16.83 42.81
C GLY A 197 -0.18 16.00 43.29
N THR A 198 -1.39 16.23 42.75
CA THR A 198 -2.60 15.49 43.17
C THR A 198 -2.75 14.13 42.48
N ILE A 199 -2.17 13.94 41.30
CA ILE A 199 -2.28 12.67 40.55
C ILE A 199 -1.32 11.61 41.14
N VAL A 200 -0.18 12.01 41.71
CA VAL A 200 0.79 11.08 42.31
C VAL A 200 0.34 10.54 43.67
N ALA A 201 -0.47 11.29 44.43
CA ALA A 201 -0.98 10.85 45.73
C ALA A 201 -2.10 9.78 45.63
N ALA A 202 -2.82 9.69 44.51
CA ALA A 202 -3.88 8.70 44.31
C ALA A 202 -3.34 7.30 43.93
N ILE A 203 -2.11 7.21 43.39
CA ILE A 203 -1.52 5.95 42.94
C ILE A 203 -0.78 5.21 44.08
N ILE A 204 -0.39 5.92 45.14
CA ILE A 204 0.32 5.34 46.29
C ILE A 204 -0.65 4.80 47.37
N GLY A 205 -1.94 5.20 47.34
CA GLY A 205 -2.95 4.77 48.32
C GLY A 205 -3.62 3.40 48.07
N ALA A 206 -3.40 2.77 46.92
CA ALA A 206 -4.14 1.54 46.54
C ALA A 206 -3.31 0.24 46.56
N ARG A 207 -2.08 0.26 47.08
CA ARG A 207 -1.26 -0.94 47.29
C ARG A 207 -0.82 -1.07 48.75
N GLY A 208 -1.79 -1.26 49.62
CA GLY A 208 -1.57 -1.62 51.01
C GLY A 208 -2.66 -2.55 51.50
N LEU A 209 -2.48 -3.85 51.26
CA LEU A 209 -2.95 -4.99 52.08
C LEU A 209 -2.61 -6.27 51.34
N GLY A 210 -1.48 -6.87 51.73
CA GLY A 210 -1.09 -8.21 51.32
C GLY A 210 -1.68 -9.26 52.25
N ILE A 211 -1.98 -10.44 51.70
CA ILE A 211 -1.89 -11.77 52.32
C ILE A 211 -1.77 -12.70 51.09
N GLY A 212 -0.65 -13.34 50.76
CA GLY A 212 0.15 -14.28 51.55
C GLY A 212 -0.41 -15.69 51.34
N VAL A 213 0.25 -16.50 50.49
CA VAL A 213 0.58 -17.94 50.67
C VAL A 213 1.22 -18.46 49.36
N THR A 214 2.52 -18.75 49.41
CA THR A 214 3.21 -19.73 48.55
C THR A 214 3.09 -21.12 49.18
N PRO A 215 3.03 -22.19 48.38
CA PRO A 215 4.17 -23.11 48.43
C PRO A 215 4.64 -23.63 47.06
N SER A 216 5.88 -24.14 47.12
CA SER A 216 6.82 -24.71 46.15
C SER A 216 6.31 -25.71 45.09
N PRO A 217 7.14 -26.00 44.05
CA PRO A 217 6.77 -26.79 42.90
C PRO A 217 6.86 -28.30 43.17
N THR A 218 5.88 -29.05 42.69
CA THR A 218 5.94 -30.51 42.58
C THR A 218 5.95 -30.90 41.10
N SER A 219 6.92 -31.75 40.77
CA SER A 219 7.29 -32.26 39.46
C SER A 219 6.47 -33.48 39.01
N ILE A 220 6.21 -33.56 37.68
CA ILE A 220 6.06 -34.76 36.82
C ILE A 220 4.68 -35.49 36.88
N PRO A 221 4.16 -36.16 35.80
CA PRO A 221 4.75 -36.45 34.48
C PRO A 221 3.95 -35.97 33.25
N ALA A 222 4.70 -35.88 32.14
CA ALA A 222 4.19 -35.89 30.78
C ALA A 222 3.45 -37.20 30.47
N THR A 223 2.20 -37.08 30.01
CA THR A 223 1.49 -38.20 29.37
C THR A 223 1.86 -38.19 27.89
N ALA A 224 2.79 -39.06 27.51
CA ALA A 224 3.02 -39.42 26.12
C ALA A 224 1.77 -40.17 25.61
N VAL A 225 1.07 -39.61 24.64
CA VAL A 225 0.07 -40.35 23.87
C VAL A 225 0.82 -41.09 22.76
N VAL A 226 0.90 -42.40 22.95
CA VAL A 226 1.36 -43.37 21.96
C VAL A 226 0.31 -43.45 20.88
N TYR A 227 0.63 -43.00 19.67
CA TYR A 227 -0.06 -43.46 18.46
C TYR A 227 0.85 -44.49 17.79
N THR A 228 0.38 -45.74 17.81
CA THR A 228 0.88 -46.84 17.00
C THR A 228 0.41 -46.66 15.56
N GLU A 229 1.34 -46.42 14.64
CA GLU A 229 1.12 -46.69 13.23
C GLU A 229 1.95 -47.90 12.82
N THR A 230 1.21 -48.95 12.45
CA THR A 230 1.71 -50.19 11.84
C THR A 230 1.47 -50.08 10.35
N THR A 231 2.53 -49.98 9.55
CA THR A 231 2.49 -50.40 8.14
C THR A 231 3.84 -50.98 7.73
N THR A 232 3.80 -52.29 7.50
CA THR A 232 4.80 -53.18 6.91
C THR A 232 5.24 -52.71 5.52
N PRO A 233 6.49 -52.95 5.09
CA PRO A 233 6.99 -52.55 3.77
C PRO A 233 6.39 -53.44 2.67
N THR A 234 6.09 -52.87 1.51
CA THR A 234 5.89 -53.64 0.28
C THR A 234 6.74 -53.08 -0.84
N SER A 235 7.45 -54.01 -1.45
CA SER A 235 8.51 -53.90 -2.43
C SER A 235 8.05 -53.45 -3.81
N VAL A 236 8.96 -52.72 -4.46
CA VAL A 236 9.11 -52.54 -5.90
C VAL A 236 9.08 -53.90 -6.64
N PRO A 237 8.63 -53.93 -7.90
CA PRO A 237 9.57 -54.39 -8.91
C PRO A 237 9.71 -53.45 -10.10
N THR A 238 10.98 -53.27 -10.44
CA THR A 238 11.57 -52.83 -11.69
C THR A 238 11.10 -53.70 -12.85
N GLU A 239 10.72 -53.11 -13.97
CA GLU A 239 10.78 -53.81 -15.26
C GLU A 239 11.63 -53.01 -16.24
N THR A 240 12.78 -53.60 -16.54
CA THR A 240 13.73 -53.22 -17.57
C THR A 240 13.24 -53.80 -18.89
N ALA A 241 13.05 -52.98 -19.92
CA ALA A 241 12.92 -53.44 -21.30
C ALA A 241 14.10 -52.93 -22.13
N THR A 242 14.93 -53.86 -22.61
CA THR A 242 16.00 -53.66 -23.60
C THR A 242 15.50 -54.07 -25.01
N PRO A 243 16.22 -53.73 -26.08
CA PRO A 243 15.66 -53.16 -27.31
C PRO A 243 15.55 -54.19 -28.44
N ASN A 244 14.66 -53.97 -29.41
CA ASN A 244 14.81 -54.54 -30.76
C ASN A 244 14.12 -53.68 -31.84
N GLU A 245 14.99 -53.17 -32.72
CA GLU A 245 14.94 -53.10 -34.19
C GLU A 245 13.96 -52.12 -34.93
N PRO A 246 14.46 -51.38 -35.95
CA PRO A 246 13.74 -50.25 -36.54
C PRO A 246 12.93 -50.67 -37.77
N THR A 247 11.73 -50.10 -37.96
CA THR A 247 11.06 -50.14 -39.27
C THR A 247 10.17 -48.91 -39.50
N ALA A 248 10.45 -48.28 -40.64
CA ALA A 248 9.66 -47.33 -41.44
C ALA A 248 9.24 -45.99 -40.82
N ILE A 249 9.88 -44.92 -41.32
CA ILE A 249 9.45 -43.53 -41.18
C ILE A 249 8.37 -43.24 -42.24
N PRO A 250 7.12 -42.91 -41.89
CA PRO A 250 6.26 -42.15 -42.77
C PRO A 250 6.53 -40.65 -42.59
N SER A 251 6.49 -39.92 -43.70
CA SER A 251 6.74 -38.48 -43.80
C SER A 251 5.99 -37.70 -42.72
N THR A 252 6.75 -37.04 -41.85
CA THR A 252 6.25 -36.10 -40.84
C THR A 252 5.77 -34.84 -41.54
N ASP A 253 4.45 -34.68 -41.68
CA ASP A 253 3.87 -33.35 -41.76
C ASP A 253 4.24 -32.67 -40.44
N THR A 254 5.04 -31.60 -40.51
CA THR A 254 5.42 -30.85 -39.30
C THR A 254 4.16 -30.11 -38.87
N PRO A 255 3.51 -30.46 -37.74
CA PRO A 255 2.45 -29.62 -37.23
C PRO A 255 3.08 -28.26 -36.95
N VAL A 256 2.55 -27.22 -37.59
CA VAL A 256 2.77 -25.84 -37.15
C VAL A 256 2.54 -25.86 -35.63
N PRO A 257 3.45 -25.36 -34.80
CA PRO A 257 3.19 -25.28 -33.37
C PRO A 257 1.93 -24.45 -33.20
N THR A 258 0.82 -25.12 -32.92
CA THR A 258 -0.35 -24.49 -32.35
C THR A 258 0.17 -23.88 -31.07
N PHE A 259 0.28 -22.54 -31.05
CA PHE A 259 0.56 -21.80 -29.84
C PHE A 259 -0.58 -22.13 -28.88
N THR A 260 -0.40 -23.15 -28.05
CA THR A 260 -1.26 -23.36 -26.91
C THR A 260 -1.02 -22.14 -26.02
N PRO A 261 -2.02 -21.25 -25.84
CA PRO A 261 -1.84 -20.11 -24.95
C PRO A 261 -1.41 -20.64 -23.58
N LEU A 262 -0.37 -20.01 -23.01
CA LEU A 262 0.09 -20.36 -21.66
C LEU A 262 -1.11 -20.30 -20.71
N PRO A 263 -1.28 -21.27 -19.79
CA PRO A 263 -2.41 -21.25 -18.87
C PRO A 263 -2.36 -19.95 -18.07
N VAL A 264 -3.42 -19.15 -18.21
CA VAL A 264 -3.51 -17.86 -17.55
C VAL A 264 -3.56 -18.11 -16.04
N THR A 265 -2.61 -17.52 -15.32
CA THR A 265 -2.55 -17.67 -13.86
C THR A 265 -3.53 -16.70 -13.22
N LEU A 266 -4.27 -17.17 -12.21
CA LEU A 266 -5.28 -16.37 -11.52
C LEU A 266 -4.68 -15.06 -10.97
N GLY A 267 -5.21 -13.92 -11.41
CA GLY A 267 -4.72 -12.59 -11.05
C GLY A 267 -3.69 -12.00 -12.01
N GLN A 268 -3.08 -12.81 -12.89
CA GLN A 268 -2.27 -12.32 -14.01
C GLN A 268 -3.11 -12.12 -15.28
N ASP A 269 -4.33 -12.65 -15.31
CA ASP A 269 -5.29 -12.46 -16.38
C ASP A 269 -5.64 -10.98 -16.57
N TRP A 270 -5.92 -10.28 -15.48
CA TRP A 270 -6.26 -8.86 -15.57
C TRP A 270 -5.10 -8.04 -16.14
N LEU A 271 -3.88 -8.30 -15.67
CA LEU A 271 -2.65 -7.67 -16.18
C LEU A 271 -2.39 -7.97 -17.67
N ALA A 272 -2.87 -9.11 -18.16
CA ALA A 272 -2.83 -9.49 -19.57
C ALA A 272 -3.94 -8.82 -20.41
N GLY A 273 -4.80 -8.01 -19.78
CA GLY A 273 -5.86 -7.29 -20.45
C GLY A 273 -7.12 -8.12 -20.69
N CYS A 274 -7.35 -9.20 -19.92
CA CYS A 274 -8.53 -10.04 -20.09
C CYS A 274 -9.09 -10.65 -18.80
N ILE A 275 -10.39 -10.95 -18.79
CA ILE A 275 -11.03 -11.80 -17.79
C ILE A 275 -10.93 -13.25 -18.26
N SER A 276 -10.15 -14.08 -17.58
CA SER A 276 -9.98 -15.48 -17.96
C SER A 276 -11.25 -16.32 -17.76
N THR A 277 -11.36 -17.42 -18.49
CA THR A 277 -12.45 -18.40 -18.33
C THR A 277 -12.42 -19.17 -17.00
N LEU A 278 -11.41 -18.91 -16.15
CA LEU A 278 -11.38 -19.35 -14.76
C LEU A 278 -12.42 -18.62 -13.89
N TRP A 279 -12.85 -17.42 -14.31
CA TRP A 279 -13.91 -16.68 -13.64
C TRP A 279 -15.28 -17.11 -14.15
N GLU A 280 -16.15 -17.50 -13.22
CA GLU A 280 -17.55 -17.84 -13.47
C GLU A 280 -18.44 -16.62 -13.25
N ILE A 281 -19.26 -16.29 -14.25
CA ILE A 281 -20.19 -15.16 -14.15
C ILE A 281 -21.37 -15.48 -13.22
N TYR A 282 -21.74 -14.52 -12.37
CA TYR A 282 -22.91 -14.59 -11.51
C TYR A 282 -23.93 -13.47 -11.82
N PRO A 283 -25.23 -13.79 -11.90
CA PRO A 283 -25.81 -15.13 -11.84
C PRO A 283 -25.53 -15.92 -13.13
N SER A 284 -25.62 -17.26 -13.05
CA SER A 284 -25.38 -18.15 -14.19
C SER A 284 -26.37 -17.99 -15.36
N THR A 285 -27.42 -17.18 -15.18
CA THR A 285 -28.36 -16.81 -16.24
C THR A 285 -27.79 -15.77 -17.22
N VAL A 286 -26.69 -15.10 -16.86
CA VAL A 286 -26.03 -14.16 -17.76
C VAL A 286 -25.20 -14.91 -18.79
N SER A 287 -25.39 -14.59 -20.06
CA SER A 287 -24.64 -15.22 -21.15
C SER A 287 -23.23 -14.65 -21.26
N ALA A 288 -22.24 -15.53 -21.39
CA ALA A 288 -20.85 -15.19 -21.66
C ALA A 288 -20.39 -15.94 -22.92
N THR A 289 -19.53 -15.32 -23.73
CA THR A 289 -18.98 -15.93 -24.95
C THR A 289 -17.49 -16.14 -24.76
N ASP A 290 -17.04 -17.38 -24.84
CA ASP A 290 -15.60 -17.71 -24.83
C ASP A 290 -14.99 -17.31 -26.17
N ARG A 291 -13.89 -16.55 -26.14
CA ARG A 291 -13.15 -16.14 -27.35
C ARG A 291 -12.36 -17.30 -27.97
N GLY A 292 -12.17 -18.40 -27.24
CA GLY A 292 -11.40 -19.57 -27.64
C GLY A 292 -9.90 -19.44 -27.35
N ASP A 293 -9.46 -18.35 -26.69
CA ASP A 293 -8.09 -18.10 -26.28
C ASP A 293 -7.89 -18.20 -24.74
N GLY A 294 -8.90 -18.67 -24.01
CA GLY A 294 -8.91 -18.75 -22.55
C GLY A 294 -9.40 -17.49 -21.85
N CYS A 295 -9.85 -16.49 -22.61
CA CYS A 295 -10.48 -15.27 -22.10
C CYS A 295 -11.95 -15.17 -22.54
N TRP A 296 -12.77 -14.52 -21.71
CA TRP A 296 -14.13 -14.15 -22.08
C TRP A 296 -14.13 -13.01 -23.10
N GLN A 297 -15.20 -12.93 -23.91
CA GLN A 297 -15.51 -11.74 -24.67
C GLN A 297 -16.07 -10.65 -23.73
N GLU A 298 -15.36 -9.53 -23.65
CA GLU A 298 -15.68 -8.42 -22.76
C GLU A 298 -16.55 -7.33 -23.43
N PRO A 299 -17.29 -6.53 -22.65
CA PRO A 299 -17.45 -6.62 -21.20
C PRO A 299 -18.24 -7.84 -20.77
N LEU A 300 -17.80 -8.49 -19.69
CA LEU A 300 -18.50 -9.60 -19.07
C LEU A 300 -19.59 -9.04 -18.15
N HIS A 301 -20.79 -8.87 -18.70
CA HIS A 301 -21.88 -8.03 -18.14
C HIS A 301 -21.44 -6.57 -17.94
N THR A 302 -20.91 -6.25 -16.77
CA THR A 302 -20.45 -4.91 -16.42
C THR A 302 -18.94 -4.83 -16.18
N PHE A 303 -18.27 -5.98 -16.19
CA PHE A 303 -16.87 -6.12 -15.82
C PHE A 303 -15.97 -6.11 -17.06
N SER A 304 -14.81 -5.48 -16.96
CA SER A 304 -13.78 -5.52 -17.99
C SER A 304 -12.39 -5.46 -17.37
N ALA A 305 -11.41 -6.05 -18.04
CA ALA A 305 -10.01 -6.08 -17.65
C ALA A 305 -9.07 -5.43 -18.68
N GLU A 306 -9.59 -4.70 -19.67
CA GLU A 306 -8.82 -4.16 -20.82
C GLU A 306 -7.58 -3.32 -20.43
N ASN A 307 -7.56 -2.72 -19.24
CA ASN A 307 -6.50 -1.81 -18.79
C ASN A 307 -5.52 -2.40 -17.76
N GLY A 308 -5.60 -3.68 -17.43
CA GLY A 308 -4.74 -4.31 -16.43
C GLY A 308 -5.41 -4.55 -15.07
N ASP A 309 -6.57 -3.94 -14.82
CA ASP A 309 -7.33 -4.02 -13.59
C ASP A 309 -8.76 -4.51 -13.89
N LEU A 310 -9.47 -5.07 -12.91
CA LEU A 310 -10.87 -5.47 -13.09
C LEU A 310 -11.80 -4.28 -12.80
N ASP A 311 -12.11 -3.51 -13.84
CA ASP A 311 -13.09 -2.43 -13.81
C ASP A 311 -14.53 -2.95 -13.78
N PHE A 312 -15.40 -2.18 -13.13
CA PHE A 312 -16.85 -2.35 -13.17
C PHE A 312 -17.56 -1.01 -13.27
N LEU A 313 -18.48 -0.90 -14.23
CA LEU A 313 -19.34 0.27 -14.42
C LEU A 313 -20.78 -0.15 -14.75
N ALA A 314 -21.66 -0.13 -13.75
CA ALA A 314 -23.06 -0.46 -13.93
C ALA A 314 -23.95 0.74 -13.63
N GLU A 315 -24.85 1.05 -14.57
CA GLU A 315 -25.95 1.99 -14.37
C GLU A 315 -27.25 1.34 -14.80
N ARG A 316 -28.26 1.40 -13.93
CA ARG A 316 -29.58 0.90 -14.25
C ARG A 316 -30.65 1.92 -13.88
N GLY A 317 -31.69 2.00 -14.72
CA GLY A 317 -32.95 2.66 -14.38
C GLY A 317 -33.72 2.01 -13.22
N LYS A 318 -35.03 2.27 -13.13
CA LYS A 318 -35.87 1.71 -12.06
C LYS A 318 -36.03 0.19 -12.22
N GLY A 319 -35.77 -0.55 -11.15
CA GLY A 319 -36.00 -2.00 -11.10
C GLY A 319 -35.93 -2.55 -9.67
N PRO A 320 -36.15 -3.87 -9.49
CA PRO A 320 -35.96 -4.55 -8.20
C PRO A 320 -34.48 -4.66 -7.84
N SER A 321 -34.11 -5.02 -6.61
CA SER A 321 -32.69 -5.29 -6.31
C SER A 321 -32.15 -6.47 -7.13
N GLU A 322 -30.89 -6.42 -7.52
CA GLU A 322 -30.22 -7.46 -8.30
C GLU A 322 -28.75 -7.58 -7.86
N ILE A 323 -28.14 -8.73 -8.13
CA ILE A 323 -26.77 -9.03 -7.74
C ILE A 323 -26.05 -9.51 -8.98
N TYR A 324 -24.87 -8.96 -9.24
CA TYR A 324 -23.99 -9.39 -10.32
C TYR A 324 -22.56 -9.45 -9.83
N GLY A 325 -21.78 -10.36 -10.38
CA GLY A 325 -20.38 -10.51 -10.00
C GLY A 325 -19.69 -11.64 -10.74
N LEU A 326 -18.48 -11.95 -10.28
CA LEU A 326 -17.65 -13.02 -10.77
C LEU A 326 -17.21 -13.89 -9.59
N PHE A 327 -17.21 -15.20 -9.81
CA PHE A 327 -16.64 -16.18 -8.92
C PHE A 327 -15.34 -16.74 -9.48
N VAL A 328 -14.40 -17.09 -8.62
CA VAL A 328 -13.24 -17.88 -9.03
C VAL A 328 -12.84 -18.88 -7.96
N LEU A 329 -12.43 -20.07 -8.39
CA LEU A 329 -11.99 -21.13 -7.51
C LEU A 329 -10.65 -20.76 -6.86
N LEU A 330 -10.59 -20.86 -5.54
CA LEU A 330 -9.41 -20.64 -4.74
C LEU A 330 -8.68 -21.97 -4.46
N PRO A 331 -7.37 -21.93 -4.14
CA PRO A 331 -6.65 -23.09 -3.64
C PRO A 331 -7.23 -23.59 -2.30
N GLU A 332 -6.79 -24.74 -1.81
CA GLU A 332 -7.30 -25.32 -0.55
C GLU A 332 -7.07 -24.42 0.67
N SER A 333 -6.00 -23.63 0.65
CA SER A 333 -5.70 -22.61 1.65
C SER A 333 -4.82 -21.53 1.06
N GLY A 334 -4.86 -20.35 1.65
CA GLY A 334 -4.04 -19.22 1.22
C GLY A 334 -4.58 -17.90 1.74
N THR A 335 -3.99 -16.82 1.24
CA THR A 335 -4.50 -15.47 1.42
C THR A 335 -4.66 -14.80 0.07
N VAL A 336 -5.88 -14.41 -0.27
CA VAL A 336 -6.13 -13.54 -1.42
C VAL A 336 -6.24 -12.10 -0.93
N THR A 337 -5.54 -11.19 -1.59
CA THR A 337 -5.54 -9.76 -1.29
C THR A 337 -5.82 -8.99 -2.57
N PHE A 338 -6.68 -7.98 -2.49
CA PHE A 338 -6.96 -7.06 -3.58
C PHE A 338 -7.35 -5.70 -3.02
N THR A 339 -7.26 -4.67 -3.85
CA THR A 339 -7.69 -3.32 -3.52
C THR A 339 -8.96 -2.99 -4.30
N ALA A 340 -10.02 -2.60 -3.61
CA ALA A 340 -11.22 -2.03 -4.23
C ALA A 340 -11.10 -0.51 -4.23
N ARG A 341 -11.04 0.13 -5.41
CA ARG A 341 -11.07 1.59 -5.57
C ARG A 341 -12.40 2.00 -6.20
N LEU A 342 -13.17 2.80 -5.48
CA LEU A 342 -14.56 3.10 -5.80
C LEU A 342 -14.75 4.56 -6.20
N ARG A 343 -15.15 4.81 -7.45
CA ARG A 343 -15.43 6.16 -7.97
C ARG A 343 -16.85 6.61 -7.62
N GLU A 344 -17.83 5.72 -7.75
CA GLU A 344 -19.23 5.99 -7.45
C GLU A 344 -19.91 4.78 -6.80
N LEU A 345 -20.79 5.02 -5.82
CA LEU A 345 -21.52 3.97 -5.11
C LEU A 345 -22.90 4.48 -4.68
N ASN A 346 -23.75 4.72 -5.68
CA ASN A 346 -25.08 5.31 -5.52
C ASN A 346 -26.15 4.21 -5.54
N ASN A 347 -26.79 3.98 -4.39
CA ASN A 347 -27.86 3.00 -4.22
C ASN A 347 -27.47 1.57 -4.67
N ALA A 348 -26.19 1.23 -4.51
CA ALA A 348 -25.64 -0.10 -4.75
C ALA A 348 -24.55 -0.37 -3.71
N ASP A 349 -24.43 -1.60 -3.24
CA ASP A 349 -23.39 -2.01 -2.29
C ASP A 349 -22.33 -2.84 -3.03
N LEU A 350 -21.05 -2.59 -2.79
CA LEU A 350 -19.98 -3.43 -3.34
C LEU A 350 -19.87 -4.69 -2.49
N TRP A 351 -19.94 -5.86 -3.11
CA TRP A 351 -19.94 -7.16 -2.45
C TRP A 351 -18.66 -7.93 -2.76
N MET A 352 -18.12 -8.58 -1.74
CA MET A 352 -16.96 -9.45 -1.89
C MET A 352 -16.97 -10.51 -0.79
N GLY A 353 -16.47 -11.71 -1.06
CA GLY A 353 -16.52 -12.75 -0.03
C GLY A 353 -15.93 -14.07 -0.45
N VAL A 354 -15.84 -14.98 0.52
CA VAL A 354 -15.41 -16.37 0.30
C VAL A 354 -16.57 -17.31 0.60
N PHE A 355 -16.85 -18.19 -0.35
CA PHE A 355 -18.02 -19.07 -0.36
C PHE A 355 -17.60 -20.53 -0.58
N THR A 356 -18.45 -21.49 -0.19
CA THR A 356 -18.19 -22.91 -0.42
C THR A 356 -18.52 -23.35 -1.85
N GLU A 357 -19.40 -22.63 -2.53
CA GLU A 357 -19.84 -22.88 -3.90
C GLU A 357 -19.86 -21.54 -4.68
N PRO A 358 -19.85 -21.53 -6.03
CA PRO A 358 -20.00 -20.31 -6.83
C PRO A 358 -21.45 -19.77 -6.83
N ASP A 359 -22.06 -19.70 -5.64
CA ASP A 359 -23.38 -19.15 -5.38
C ASP A 359 -23.32 -18.32 -4.10
N ILE A 360 -23.85 -17.10 -4.18
CA ILE A 360 -23.91 -16.16 -3.06
C ILE A 360 -24.80 -16.62 -1.91
N ASN A 361 -25.71 -17.56 -2.16
CA ASN A 361 -26.57 -18.15 -1.14
C ASN A 361 -25.90 -19.33 -0.41
N SER A 362 -24.74 -19.79 -0.89
CA SER A 362 -24.00 -20.85 -0.23
C SER A 362 -23.36 -20.36 1.08
N PRO A 363 -23.02 -21.26 2.02
CA PRO A 363 -22.29 -20.89 3.22
C PRO A 363 -21.01 -20.11 2.89
N GLY A 364 -20.82 -18.96 3.54
CA GLY A 364 -19.69 -18.10 3.23
C GLY A 364 -19.54 -16.90 4.15
N LEU A 365 -18.46 -16.16 3.92
CA LEU A 365 -18.14 -14.89 4.56
C LEU A 365 -18.39 -13.79 3.52
N LEU A 366 -19.50 -13.07 3.66
CA LEU A 366 -19.84 -11.93 2.80
C LEU A 366 -19.45 -10.61 3.47
N MET A 367 -18.71 -9.81 2.72
CA MET A 367 -18.35 -8.43 3.01
C MET A 367 -19.09 -7.48 2.09
N ALA A 368 -19.57 -6.37 2.65
CA ALA A 368 -20.18 -5.31 1.88
C ALA A 368 -19.57 -3.94 2.23
N ILE A 369 -19.22 -3.17 1.20
CA ILE A 369 -19.01 -1.72 1.32
C ILE A 369 -20.33 -1.06 0.98
N LEU A 370 -20.95 -0.41 1.98
CA LEU A 370 -22.30 0.12 1.84
C LEU A 370 -22.33 1.39 0.98
N ASN A 371 -23.42 1.54 0.23
CA ASN A 371 -23.76 2.74 -0.54
C ASN A 371 -23.69 4.02 0.32
N GLY A 372 -23.37 5.14 -0.32
CA GLY A 372 -23.25 6.43 0.35
C GLY A 372 -22.03 7.23 -0.12
N SER A 373 -21.61 8.19 0.71
CA SER A 373 -20.49 9.09 0.39
C SER A 373 -19.19 8.31 0.20
N VAL A 374 -18.46 8.59 -0.89
CA VAL A 374 -17.12 8.02 -1.15
C VAL A 374 -16.09 8.40 -0.09
N ASN A 375 -16.34 9.47 0.69
CA ASN A 375 -15.39 10.03 1.65
C ASN A 375 -15.42 9.33 3.03
N SER A 376 -16.50 8.60 3.34
CA SER A 376 -16.69 7.93 4.63
C SER A 376 -17.57 6.70 4.45
N ARG A 377 -17.02 5.50 4.58
CA ARG A 377 -17.78 4.26 4.35
C ARG A 377 -17.62 3.25 5.46
N ALA A 378 -18.74 2.64 5.85
CA ALA A 378 -18.73 1.47 6.71
C ALA A 378 -18.48 0.23 5.84
N VAL A 379 -17.57 -0.62 6.30
CA VAL A 379 -17.38 -1.95 5.75
C VAL A 379 -17.98 -2.94 6.74
N VAL A 380 -18.88 -3.78 6.26
CA VAL A 380 -19.71 -4.62 7.12
C VAL A 380 -19.67 -6.08 6.69
N GLN A 381 -19.76 -6.98 7.66
CA GLN A 381 -20.09 -8.37 7.41
C GLN A 381 -21.60 -8.51 7.28
N LYS A 382 -22.02 -9.24 6.25
CA LYS A 382 -23.41 -9.58 5.99
C LYS A 382 -23.63 -11.08 6.14
N ASP A 383 -24.82 -11.44 6.60
CA ASP A 383 -25.32 -12.80 6.40
C ASP A 383 -25.62 -12.99 4.90
N PRO A 384 -25.04 -13.99 4.22
CA PRO A 384 -25.27 -14.18 2.79
C PRO A 384 -26.71 -14.49 2.40
N SER A 385 -27.46 -15.16 3.28
CA SER A 385 -28.84 -15.60 3.03
C SER A 385 -29.86 -14.50 3.34
N THR A 386 -29.72 -13.83 4.48
CA THR A 386 -30.71 -12.83 4.96
C THR A 386 -30.33 -11.39 4.61
N TYR A 387 -29.06 -11.14 4.26
CA TYR A 387 -28.47 -9.82 4.08
C TYR A 387 -28.50 -8.92 5.33
N GLU A 388 -28.69 -9.51 6.52
CA GLU A 388 -28.59 -8.80 7.79
C GLU A 388 -27.14 -8.43 8.10
N THR A 389 -26.94 -7.26 8.72
CA THR A 389 -25.62 -6.83 9.18
C THR A 389 -25.27 -7.56 10.46
N LEU A 390 -24.21 -8.36 10.42
CA LEU A 390 -23.73 -9.11 11.59
C LEU A 390 -22.77 -8.27 12.44
N GLN A 391 -21.82 -7.61 11.78
CA GLN A 391 -20.85 -6.70 12.39
C GLN A 391 -20.36 -5.70 11.36
N GLY A 392 -19.79 -4.57 11.80
CA GLY A 392 -19.33 -3.54 10.88
C GLY A 392 -18.38 -2.54 11.53
N SER A 393 -17.61 -1.87 10.68
CA SER A 393 -16.75 -0.76 11.10
C SER A 393 -17.59 0.51 11.35
N GLN A 394 -17.03 1.44 12.11
CA GLN A 394 -17.44 2.85 12.01
C GLN A 394 -17.08 3.38 10.61
N GLY A 395 -17.69 4.49 10.18
CA GLY A 395 -17.38 5.11 8.88
C GLY A 395 -15.89 5.39 8.75
N ILE A 396 -15.24 4.74 7.78
CA ILE A 396 -13.80 4.83 7.55
C ILE A 396 -13.55 6.03 6.62
N ASN A 397 -12.89 7.07 7.15
CA ASN A 397 -12.51 8.27 6.41
C ASN A 397 -11.09 8.12 5.83
N GLN A 398 -10.92 7.24 4.84
CA GLN A 398 -9.59 6.92 4.26
C GLN A 398 -9.50 7.12 2.74
N GLY A 399 -10.48 7.82 2.15
CA GLY A 399 -10.59 8.00 0.71
C GLY A 399 -11.36 6.86 0.03
N ASN A 400 -11.09 6.64 -1.26
CA ASN A 400 -11.89 5.75 -2.10
C ASN A 400 -11.32 4.33 -2.27
N GLY A 401 -10.16 4.03 -1.68
CA GLY A 401 -9.49 2.74 -1.74
C GLY A 401 -9.64 1.91 -0.45
N PHE A 402 -9.90 0.61 -0.61
CA PHE A 402 -9.96 -0.35 0.48
C PHE A 402 -9.06 -1.53 0.13
N SER A 403 -8.09 -1.86 0.97
CA SER A 403 -7.32 -3.11 0.83
C SER A 403 -8.04 -4.21 1.60
N ILE A 404 -8.44 -5.27 0.92
CA ILE A 404 -9.19 -6.39 1.50
C ILE A 404 -8.38 -7.66 1.31
N SER A 405 -8.14 -8.37 2.41
CA SER A 405 -7.52 -9.69 2.41
C SER A 405 -8.49 -10.72 2.98
N PHE A 406 -8.69 -11.81 2.25
CA PHE A 406 -9.33 -13.01 2.77
C PHE A 406 -8.28 -14.07 3.02
N ARG A 407 -8.14 -14.49 4.28
CA ARG A 407 -7.35 -15.66 4.66
C ARG A 407 -8.29 -16.84 4.82
N PHE A 408 -8.00 -17.94 4.14
CA PHE A 408 -8.90 -19.09 4.11
C PHE A 408 -8.14 -20.42 4.17
N ASN A 409 -8.83 -21.45 4.64
CA ASN A 409 -8.39 -22.84 4.66
C ASN A 409 -9.62 -23.75 4.63
N ALA A 410 -9.46 -25.07 4.51
CA ALA A 410 -10.57 -26.01 4.41
C ALA A 410 -11.69 -25.86 5.48
N LEU A 411 -11.42 -25.28 6.66
CA LEU A 411 -12.39 -25.16 7.74
C LEU A 411 -13.05 -23.79 7.84
N SER A 412 -12.39 -22.72 7.41
CA SER A 412 -12.81 -21.36 7.74
C SER A 412 -12.25 -20.28 6.83
N ALA A 413 -12.84 -19.08 6.89
CA ALA A 413 -12.32 -17.86 6.27
C ALA A 413 -12.35 -16.67 7.25
N THR A 414 -11.39 -15.76 7.10
CA THR A 414 -11.26 -14.51 7.88
C THR A 414 -11.11 -13.37 6.88
N SER A 415 -11.70 -12.21 7.16
CA SER A 415 -11.52 -10.99 6.34
C SER A 415 -10.78 -9.92 7.13
N ILE A 416 -9.84 -9.27 6.47
CA ILE A 416 -9.05 -8.16 7.00
C ILE A 416 -9.25 -6.99 6.03
N VAL A 417 -9.80 -5.88 6.51
CA VAL A 417 -10.07 -4.68 5.72
C VAL A 417 -9.22 -3.55 6.24
N ASN A 418 -8.18 -3.24 5.47
CA ASN A 418 -6.97 -2.50 5.86
C ASN A 418 -6.39 -3.09 7.17
N PRO A 419 -5.16 -3.63 7.16
CA PRO A 419 -4.67 -4.52 8.21
C PRO A 419 -4.72 -4.00 9.65
N HIS A 420 -4.90 -2.69 9.84
CA HIS A 420 -4.98 -2.03 11.15
C HIS A 420 -6.34 -1.35 11.45
N VAL A 421 -7.37 -1.51 10.61
CA VAL A 421 -8.64 -0.79 10.74
C VAL A 421 -9.78 -1.70 11.16
N PHE A 422 -9.98 -2.83 10.47
CA PHE A 422 -11.12 -3.70 10.75
C PHE A 422 -10.82 -5.15 10.40
N VAL A 423 -10.98 -6.05 11.38
CA VAL A 423 -10.79 -7.49 11.22
C VAL A 423 -12.08 -8.18 11.58
N ILE A 424 -12.53 -9.09 10.71
CA ILE A 424 -13.63 -9.98 11.00
C ILE A 424 -13.08 -11.31 11.45
N ASN A 425 -13.58 -11.76 12.60
CA ASN A 425 -13.24 -13.06 13.17
C ASN A 425 -13.48 -14.20 12.18
N SER A 426 -12.76 -15.30 12.40
CA SER A 426 -12.88 -16.49 11.57
C SER A 426 -14.31 -17.03 11.55
N VAL A 427 -14.86 -17.19 10.34
CA VAL A 427 -16.17 -17.79 10.07
C VAL A 427 -15.95 -19.24 9.66
N SER A 428 -16.58 -20.17 10.36
CA SER A 428 -16.53 -21.60 10.04
C SER A 428 -17.34 -21.88 8.77
N MET A 429 -16.70 -22.55 7.81
CA MET A 429 -17.28 -22.97 6.54
C MET A 429 -16.52 -24.20 6.01
N PRO A 430 -16.73 -25.39 6.60
CA PRO A 430 -16.02 -26.60 6.22
C PRO A 430 -16.28 -26.96 4.75
N SER A 431 -15.26 -26.86 3.91
CA SER A 431 -15.25 -27.26 2.50
C SER A 431 -13.82 -27.26 1.97
N THR A 432 -13.45 -28.29 1.20
CA THR A 432 -12.16 -28.40 0.50
C THR A 432 -12.06 -27.44 -0.68
N GLN A 433 -13.19 -26.99 -1.22
CA GLN A 433 -13.27 -26.01 -2.29
C GLN A 433 -13.82 -24.69 -1.75
N LYS A 434 -13.19 -23.59 -2.14
CA LYS A 434 -13.65 -22.24 -1.81
C LYS A 434 -13.61 -21.36 -3.02
N TRP A 435 -14.51 -20.41 -3.06
CA TRP A 435 -14.70 -19.51 -4.18
C TRP A 435 -14.64 -18.08 -3.69
N LEU A 436 -13.83 -17.25 -4.35
CA LEU A 436 -13.85 -15.81 -4.15
C LEU A 436 -14.97 -15.23 -5.01
N PHE A 437 -15.83 -14.41 -4.40
CA PHE A 437 -16.79 -13.56 -5.10
C PHE A 437 -16.29 -12.12 -5.15
N LEU A 438 -16.36 -11.49 -6.32
CA LEU A 438 -16.22 -10.05 -6.50
C LEU A 438 -17.43 -9.54 -7.28
N GLY A 439 -18.18 -8.59 -6.73
CA GLY A 439 -19.38 -8.11 -7.39
C GLY A 439 -20.06 -6.97 -6.67
N TYR A 440 -21.35 -6.79 -6.93
CA TYR A 440 -22.16 -5.75 -6.31
C TYR A 440 -23.62 -6.17 -6.21
N LYS A 441 -24.32 -5.54 -5.27
CA LYS A 441 -25.78 -5.58 -5.17
C LYS A 441 -26.35 -4.21 -5.53
N GLY A 442 -27.03 -4.13 -6.67
CA GLY A 442 -27.87 -2.99 -6.99
C GLY A 442 -29.13 -3.02 -6.13
N LEU A 443 -29.44 -1.93 -5.43
CA LEU A 443 -30.63 -1.85 -4.58
C LEU A 443 -31.87 -1.49 -5.41
N ASN A 444 -33.04 -1.52 -4.76
CA ASN A 444 -34.30 -1.16 -5.40
C ASN A 444 -34.25 0.25 -6.00
N ASN A 445 -34.91 0.44 -7.14
CA ASN A 445 -34.89 1.65 -7.98
C ASN A 445 -33.61 1.79 -8.81
N ARG A 446 -33.28 3.04 -9.15
CA ARG A 446 -32.10 3.40 -9.95
C ARG A 446 -30.85 3.27 -9.09
N TYR A 447 -29.79 2.75 -9.67
CA TYR A 447 -28.47 2.72 -9.03
C TYR A 447 -27.39 3.01 -10.06
N ARG A 448 -26.23 3.44 -9.55
CA ARG A 448 -25.01 3.61 -10.33
C ARG A 448 -23.82 3.22 -9.47
N ILE A 449 -22.96 2.37 -10.01
CA ILE A 449 -21.74 1.92 -9.35
C ILE A 449 -20.59 1.97 -10.36
N ASP A 450 -19.47 2.53 -9.92
CA ASP A 450 -18.26 2.68 -10.72
C ASP A 450 -17.05 2.46 -9.81
N GLY A 451 -16.16 1.57 -10.22
CA GLY A 451 -14.92 1.33 -9.53
C GLY A 451 -14.07 0.27 -10.21
N THR A 452 -13.05 -0.15 -9.50
CA THR A 452 -12.06 -1.11 -10.00
C THR A 452 -11.53 -1.98 -8.86
N PHE A 453 -11.22 -3.24 -9.17
CA PHE A 453 -10.41 -4.11 -8.33
C PHE A 453 -9.00 -4.21 -8.94
N LEU A 454 -7.99 -3.91 -8.12
CA LEU A 454 -6.59 -3.86 -8.54
C LEU A 454 -5.68 -4.53 -7.50
N ASN A 455 -4.41 -4.73 -7.86
CA ASN A 455 -3.41 -5.39 -7.02
C ASN A 455 -3.87 -6.77 -6.49
N PHE A 456 -4.43 -7.60 -7.36
CA PHE A 456 -4.82 -8.97 -6.98
C PHE A 456 -3.58 -9.83 -6.73
N GLU A 457 -3.47 -10.36 -5.51
CA GLU A 457 -2.41 -11.26 -5.10
C GLU A 457 -2.99 -12.48 -4.38
N LEU A 458 -2.58 -13.67 -4.80
CA LEU A 458 -2.89 -14.93 -4.12
C LEU A 458 -1.59 -15.53 -3.59
N LYS A 459 -1.50 -15.73 -2.27
CA LYS A 459 -0.31 -16.24 -1.56
C LYS A 459 -0.60 -17.51 -0.77
#